data_AF-A0A2G9Q526-F1
#
_entry.id   AF-A0A2G9Q526-F1
#
_cell.length_a   1.000
_cell.length_b   1.000
_cell.length_c   1.000
_cell.angle_alpha   90.00
_cell.angle_beta   90.00
_cell.angle_gamma   90.00
#
_symmetry.space_group_name_H-M   'P 1'
#
loop_
_entity.id
_entity.type
_entity.pdbx_description
1 polymer ?
#
loop_
_entity_poly.entity_id
_entity_poly.type
_entity_poly.pdbx_seq_one_letter_code
_entity_poly.pdbx_strand_id
1 'polypeptide(L)'
;SFPTRLLSNAARLLAAQKFTDKHAWIAVENGIGTVGISNFAQEALGNVVYYNLPEFGTNNRHKWSPSCDNPGLVNKSCYDEGWLINMTIDAASELDELMSEDVNEEYVKSIEEH
;
A
#
# COMPACT_ATOMS: atom_id res chain seq x y z
N SER A 1 14.68 11.80 -43.29
CA SER A 1 13.41 11.58 -42.59
C SER A 1 13.62 10.47 -41.58
N PHE A 2 13.62 10.79 -40.28
CA PHE A 2 13.78 9.79 -39.21
C PHE A 2 12.39 9.30 -38.78
N PRO A 3 12.12 8.00 -38.64
CA PRO A 3 10.92 7.57 -37.96
C PRO A 3 11.16 7.60 -36.45
N THR A 4 10.45 8.52 -35.79
CA THR A 4 10.23 8.58 -34.35
C THR A 4 9.71 7.23 -33.87
N ARG A 5 10.52 6.45 -33.16
CA ARG A 5 10.01 5.31 -32.39
C ARG A 5 9.31 5.88 -31.16
N LEU A 6 7.99 5.88 -31.21
CA LEU A 6 7.10 6.04 -30.07
C LEU A 6 7.63 5.14 -28.95
N LEU A 7 7.98 5.76 -27.82
CA LEU A 7 8.12 5.06 -26.55
C LEU A 7 6.78 4.36 -26.31
N SER A 8 6.76 3.06 -26.57
CA SER A 8 5.61 2.22 -26.26
C SER A 8 5.35 2.36 -24.77
N ASN A 9 4.14 2.80 -24.41
CA ASN A 9 3.61 2.94 -23.05
C ASN A 9 3.58 1.64 -22.23
N ALA A 10 4.33 0.61 -22.65
CA ALA A 10 4.82 -0.44 -21.77
C ALA A 10 5.93 0.10 -20.83
N ALA A 11 5.70 1.29 -20.25
CA ALA A 11 6.34 1.65 -19.01
C ALA A 11 6.02 0.50 -18.07
N ARG A 12 7.06 -0.27 -17.75
CA ARG A 12 7.10 -1.20 -16.64
C ARG A 12 6.15 -0.69 -15.57
N LEU A 13 5.18 -1.51 -15.19
CA LEU A 13 4.49 -1.40 -13.90
C LEU A 13 5.57 -1.50 -12.82
N LEU A 14 6.35 -0.44 -12.65
CA LEU A 14 7.12 -0.22 -11.45
C LEU A 14 6.07 -0.21 -10.36
N ALA A 15 6.30 -1.03 -9.33
CA ALA A 15 5.51 -1.08 -8.12
C ALA A 15 5.49 0.32 -7.47
N ALA A 16 4.63 1.20 -7.99
CA ALA A 16 4.48 2.54 -7.47
C ALA A 16 3.71 2.39 -6.17
N GLN A 17 4.41 2.57 -5.06
CA GLN A 17 3.78 2.62 -3.75
C GLN A 17 2.99 3.93 -3.66
N LYS A 18 1.75 3.81 -3.23
CA LYS A 18 0.80 4.91 -3.07
C LYS A 18 0.33 4.96 -1.63
N PHE A 19 0.00 6.14 -1.15
CA PHE A 19 -0.33 6.37 0.25
C PHE A 19 -1.71 6.99 0.41
N THR A 20 -2.37 6.62 1.50
CA THR A 20 -3.65 7.18 1.92
C THR A 20 -3.42 8.20 3.03
N ASP A 21 -4.37 9.14 3.16
CA ASP A 21 -4.47 10.07 4.29
C ASP A 21 -4.68 9.35 5.64
N LYS A 22 -5.04 8.07 5.61
CA LYS A 22 -5.15 7.18 6.78
C LYS A 22 -3.84 6.47 7.15
N HIS A 23 -2.70 6.96 6.64
CA HIS A 23 -1.37 6.42 6.90
C HIS A 23 -1.18 4.95 6.51
N ALA A 24 -1.97 4.46 5.54
CA ALA A 24 -1.79 3.16 4.91
C ALA A 24 -1.15 3.31 3.53
N TRP A 25 -0.40 2.30 3.11
CA TRP A 25 0.22 2.23 1.79
C TRP A 25 -0.41 1.12 0.96
N ILE A 26 -0.39 1.30 -0.36
CA ILE A 26 -0.74 0.27 -1.33
C ILE A 26 0.37 0.17 -2.39
N ALA A 27 0.86 -1.05 -2.61
CA ALA A 27 1.77 -1.36 -3.71
C ALA A 27 1.03 -2.20 -4.74
N VAL A 28 1.05 -1.77 -6.01
CA VAL A 28 0.33 -2.47 -7.08
C VAL A 28 1.32 -3.16 -8.00
N GLU A 29 1.22 -4.48 -8.07
CA GLU A 29 2.01 -5.31 -8.96
C GLU A 29 1.12 -6.29 -9.71
N ASN A 30 1.19 -6.31 -11.05
CA ASN A 30 0.43 -7.24 -11.90
C ASN A 30 -1.09 -7.27 -11.62
N GLY A 31 -1.68 -6.13 -11.25
CA GLY A 31 -3.11 -6.01 -10.92
C GLY A 31 -3.50 -6.48 -9.51
N ILE A 32 -2.51 -6.82 -8.68
CA ILE A 32 -2.69 -7.13 -7.26
C ILE A 32 -2.22 -5.91 -6.46
N GLY A 33 -3.13 -5.32 -5.69
CA GLY A 33 -2.84 -4.30 -4.69
C GLY A 33 -2.55 -4.94 -3.34
N THR A 34 -1.33 -4.78 -2.87
CA THR A 34 -0.89 -5.15 -1.52
C THR A 34 -1.03 -3.94 -0.62
N VAL A 35 -1.82 -4.03 0.45
CA VAL A 35 -2.06 -2.93 1.39
C VAL A 35 -1.40 -3.23 2.73
N GLY A 36 -0.75 -2.23 3.31
CA GLY A 36 -0.16 -2.29 4.65
C GLY A 36 -0.25 -0.95 5.39
N ILE A 37 0.26 -0.93 6.62
CA ILE A 37 0.32 0.27 7.45
C ILE A 37 1.70 0.94 7.25
N SER A 38 1.76 2.27 7.16
CA SER A 38 3.03 2.99 7.04
C SER A 38 3.86 2.93 8.32
N ASN A 39 5.15 3.21 8.21
CA ASN A 39 6.02 3.29 9.39
C ASN A 39 5.51 4.31 10.42
N PHE A 40 5.03 5.47 9.94
CA PHE A 40 4.47 6.50 10.80
C PHE A 40 3.30 5.98 11.66
N ALA A 41 2.37 5.25 11.05
CA ALA A 41 1.23 4.71 11.79
C ALA A 41 1.60 3.56 12.73
N GLN A 42 2.56 2.68 12.39
CA GLN A 42 2.98 1.64 13.34
C GLN A 42 3.70 2.23 14.57
N GLU A 43 4.50 3.29 14.39
CA GLU A 43 5.13 3.98 15.52
C GLU A 43 4.10 4.66 16.44
N ALA A 44 3.08 5.29 15.84
CA ALA A 44 1.99 5.91 16.59
C ALA A 44 1.11 4.89 17.33
N LEU A 45 0.89 3.70 16.74
CA LEU A 45 0.10 2.63 17.35
C LEU A 45 0.87 1.84 18.43
N GLY A 46 2.21 1.85 18.37
CA GLY A 46 3.05 1.01 19.22
C GLY A 46 2.91 -0.47 18.87
N ASN A 47 3.06 -1.36 19.86
CA ASN A 47 3.05 -2.81 19.62
C ASN A 47 1.67 -3.30 19.17
N VAL A 48 1.56 -3.70 17.90
CA VAL A 48 0.32 -4.17 17.33
C VAL A 48 0.08 -5.61 17.78
N VAL A 49 -1.08 -5.86 18.39
CA VAL A 49 -1.45 -7.18 18.94
C VAL A 49 -2.75 -7.75 18.36
N TYR A 50 -3.50 -6.95 17.60
CA TYR A 50 -4.79 -7.36 17.01
C TYR A 50 -5.23 -6.42 15.87
N TYR A 51 -5.93 -6.96 14.88
CA TYR A 51 -6.61 -6.20 13.82
C TYR A 51 -8.09 -6.56 13.78
N ASN A 52 -8.96 -5.56 13.61
CA ASN A 52 -10.34 -5.82 13.26
C ASN A 52 -10.47 -5.87 11.74
N LEU A 53 -10.41 -7.08 11.20
CA LEU A 53 -10.45 -7.31 9.76
C LEU A 53 -11.90 -7.33 9.26
N PRO A 54 -12.24 -6.63 8.16
CA PRO A 54 -13.55 -6.76 7.54
C PRO A 54 -13.82 -8.21 7.11
N GLU A 55 -15.06 -8.67 7.26
CA GLU A 55 -15.47 -9.93 6.67
C GLU A 55 -15.56 -9.78 5.16
N PHE A 56 -14.51 -10.18 4.45
CA PHE A 56 -14.65 -10.40 3.02
C PHE A 56 -15.51 -11.65 2.83
N GLY A 57 -16.61 -11.52 2.10
CA GLY A 57 -17.39 -12.68 1.65
C GLY A 57 -16.51 -13.68 0.89
N THR A 58 -17.04 -14.85 0.56
CA THR A 58 -16.36 -15.99 -0.11
C THR A 58 -15.94 -15.70 -1.57
N ASN A 59 -15.36 -14.54 -1.81
CA ASN A 59 -14.88 -14.06 -3.09
C ASN A 59 -13.36 -14.11 -3.02
N ASN A 60 -12.74 -14.94 -3.86
CA ASN A 60 -11.30 -15.24 -3.89
C ASN A 60 -10.39 -14.04 -4.25
N ARG A 61 -10.93 -12.82 -4.23
CA ARG A 61 -10.27 -11.57 -4.62
C ARG A 61 -9.44 -10.95 -3.51
N HIS A 62 -9.67 -11.36 -2.27
CA HIS A 62 -8.95 -10.86 -1.09
C HIS A 62 -8.18 -12.00 -0.45
N LYS A 63 -6.92 -11.74 -0.08
CA LYS A 63 -6.07 -12.67 0.69
C LYS A 63 -5.49 -11.94 1.88
N TRP A 64 -5.65 -12.53 3.06
CA TRP A 64 -5.00 -12.04 4.27
C TRP A 64 -3.52 -12.37 4.29
N SER A 65 -2.76 -11.50 4.95
CA SER A 65 -1.33 -11.68 5.15
C SER A 65 -1.01 -12.62 6.31
N PRO A 66 0.23 -13.15 6.37
CA PRO A 66 0.74 -13.85 7.54
C PRO A 66 0.77 -13.00 8.81
N SER A 67 0.77 -11.65 8.70
CA SER A 67 0.77 -10.78 9.88
C SER A 67 -0.53 -10.85 10.68
N CYS A 68 -1.63 -11.34 10.09
CA CYS A 68 -2.85 -11.65 10.83
C CYS A 68 -2.63 -12.73 11.91
N ASP A 69 -1.74 -13.70 11.65
CA ASP A 69 -1.40 -14.76 12.61
C ASP A 69 -0.24 -14.35 13.54
N ASN A 70 0.57 -13.36 13.13
CA ASN A 70 1.68 -12.81 13.91
C ASN A 70 1.75 -11.28 13.79
N PRO A 71 0.99 -10.55 14.63
CA PRO A 71 0.80 -9.10 14.49
C PRO A 71 2.10 -8.30 14.76
N GLY A 72 3.08 -8.90 15.45
CA GLY A 72 4.39 -8.29 15.66
C GLY A 72 5.21 -8.08 14.39
N LEU A 73 4.78 -8.63 13.24
CA LEU A 73 5.40 -8.37 11.94
C LEU A 73 5.16 -6.93 11.46
N VAL A 74 4.02 -6.33 11.80
CA VAL A 74 3.73 -4.93 11.40
C VAL A 74 4.74 -3.96 12.01
N ASN A 75 5.20 -4.20 13.24
CA ASN A 75 6.21 -3.36 13.87
C ASN A 75 7.63 -3.62 13.37
N LYS A 76 7.91 -4.79 12.78
CA LYS A 76 9.26 -5.18 12.36
C LYS A 76 9.53 -4.96 10.87
N SER A 77 8.51 -5.12 10.04
CA SER A 77 8.65 -5.11 8.57
C SER A 77 7.34 -4.62 7.94
N CYS A 78 6.94 -3.38 8.24
CA CYS A 78 5.68 -2.79 7.78
C CYS A 78 5.53 -2.70 6.25
N TYR A 79 6.65 -2.76 5.49
CA TYR A 79 6.66 -2.70 4.03
C TYR A 79 6.94 -4.04 3.33
N ASP A 80 7.39 -5.09 4.03
CA ASP A 80 7.66 -6.40 3.42
C ASP A 80 6.71 -7.48 3.93
N GLU A 81 6.86 -7.96 5.17
CA GLU A 81 6.06 -9.08 5.71
C GLU A 81 4.84 -8.61 6.53
N GLY A 82 4.83 -7.34 6.90
CA GLY A 82 3.79 -6.66 7.68
C GLY A 82 2.67 -6.06 6.84
N TRP A 83 2.55 -6.41 5.56
CA TRP A 83 1.33 -6.12 4.80
C TRP A 83 0.12 -6.76 5.48
N LEU A 84 -1.08 -6.25 5.23
CA LEU A 84 -2.32 -6.72 5.85
C LEU A 84 -3.17 -7.53 4.89
N ILE A 85 -3.31 -7.06 3.65
CA ILE A 85 -4.23 -7.64 2.68
C ILE A 85 -3.70 -7.50 1.26
N ASN A 86 -3.91 -8.53 0.45
CA ASN A 86 -3.82 -8.47 -0.99
C ASN A 86 -5.22 -8.45 -1.60
N MET A 87 -5.46 -7.54 -2.52
CA MET A 87 -6.72 -7.40 -3.25
C MET A 87 -6.47 -7.23 -4.75
N THR A 88 -7.38 -7.73 -5.58
CA THR A 88 -7.35 -7.45 -7.03
C THR A 88 -7.82 -6.03 -7.30
N ILE A 89 -7.05 -5.26 -8.06
CA ILE A 89 -7.45 -3.91 -8.49
C ILE A 89 -8.25 -4.04 -9.79
N ASP A 90 -9.56 -3.80 -9.70
CA ASP A 90 -10.46 -3.87 -10.84
C ASP A 90 -10.41 -2.57 -11.69
N ALA A 91 -10.11 -1.41 -11.07
CA ALA A 91 -10.03 -0.12 -11.75
C ALA A 91 -8.82 0.70 -11.28
N ALA A 92 -7.96 1.10 -12.22
CA ALA A 92 -6.79 1.93 -11.92
C ALA A 92 -7.17 3.32 -11.38
N SER A 93 -8.39 3.79 -11.64
CA SER A 93 -8.91 5.06 -11.11
C SER A 93 -9.01 5.08 -9.59
N GLU A 94 -9.09 3.92 -8.92
CA GLU A 94 -9.04 3.86 -7.44
C GLU A 94 -7.67 4.27 -6.89
N LEU A 95 -6.63 4.30 -7.73
CA LEU A 95 -5.28 4.73 -7.36
C LEU A 95 -5.04 6.22 -7.63
N ASP A 96 -5.91 6.89 -8.38
CA ASP A 96 -5.75 8.30 -8.76
C ASP A 96 -5.97 9.23 -7.56
N GLU A 97 -6.76 8.79 -6.58
CA GLU A 97 -7.02 9.53 -5.33
C GLU A 97 -5.89 9.36 -4.30
N LEU A 98 -4.91 8.48 -4.58
CA LEU A 98 -3.85 8.16 -3.65
C LEU A 98 -2.63 9.06 -3.86
N MET A 99 -2.04 9.44 -2.73
CA MET A 99 -0.86 10.29 -2.69
C MET A 99 0.37 9.51 -3.16
N SER A 100 1.31 10.20 -3.80
CA SER A 100 2.65 9.66 -4.01
C SER A 100 3.45 9.67 -2.70
N GLU A 101 4.57 8.96 -2.69
CA GLU A 101 5.52 8.94 -1.58
C GLU A 101 5.96 10.34 -1.17
N ASP A 102 6.32 11.20 -2.13
CA ASP A 102 6.80 12.56 -1.87
C ASP A 102 5.75 13.42 -1.14
N VAL A 103 4.48 13.30 -1.54
CA VAL A 103 3.35 14.02 -0.91
C VAL A 103 3.10 13.49 0.49
N ASN A 104 3.24 12.18 0.70
CA ASN A 104 3.10 11.56 2.02
C ASN A 104 4.23 11.99 2.96
N GLU A 105 5.46 12.12 2.48
CA GLU A 105 6.58 12.64 3.29
C GLU A 105 6.32 14.06 3.78
N GLU A 106 5.85 14.94 2.89
CA GLU A 106 5.47 16.31 3.27
C GLU A 106 4.30 16.33 4.26
N TYR A 107 3.30 15.46 4.05
CA TYR A 107 2.15 15.32 4.94
C TYR A 107 2.58 14.88 6.34
N VAL A 108 3.40 13.83 6.45
CA VAL A 108 3.90 13.32 7.74
C VAL A 108 4.73 14.39 8.45
N LYS A 109 5.65 15.05 7.74
CA LYS A 109 6.48 16.11 8.32
C LYS A 109 5.63 17.27 8.88
N SER A 110 4.54 17.63 8.19
CA SER A 110 3.63 18.67 8.65
C SER A 110 2.91 18.32 9.96
N ILE A 111 2.72 17.02 10.23
CA ILE A 111 2.09 16.52 11.46
C ILE A 111 3.09 16.53 12.62
N GLU A 112 4.35 16.16 12.39
CA GLU A 112 5.38 16.14 13.44
C GLU A 112 5.82 17.54 13.91
N GLU A 113 5.68 18.55 13.04
CA GLU A 113 6.02 19.94 13.37
C GLU A 113 4.90 20.69 14.13
N HIS A 114 3.77 20.04 14.44
CA HIS A 114 2.64 20.60 15.21
C HIS A 114 2.37 19.84 16.51
#